data_AF-A0A016XDM5-F1
#
_entry.id   AF-A0A016XDM5-F1
#
_cell.length_a   1.000
_cell.length_b   1.000
_cell.length_c   1.000
_cell.angle_alpha   90.00
_cell.angle_beta   90.00
_cell.angle_gamma   90.00
#
_symmetry.space_group_name_H-M   'P 1'
#
loop_
_entity.id
_entity.type
_entity.pdbx_description
1 polymer ?
#
loop_
_entity_poly.entity_id
_entity_poly.type
_entity_poly.pdbx_seq_one_letter_code
_entity_poly.pdbx_strand_id
1 'polypeptide(L)'
;MKRKLMCLGLACSVGAMAQGNPNALPALGDGLEMSTGAERQLGDRIVRELYRSTAYMDDAILGDYVEGIWLRLMAAARLRGELRPEMDEQYAWAVLLGRDRSVNAFALPGGYMGVHLGLIASVDDADELASVLAHELSHITQRHIARMVSRQGQQAPWMIAAMILGILAASSSPDAAGALIVGGQAAAVQGQLNFSRDMEREADRVGYGVMTQAGFNGQGFASMFEKLLQANRHNDTGAFPYLRSHPLTTERIADMQARQQLQATTAPVGDGDSAMAHAMLAARARVLADASVDSLRAALAQAQEIGSLAASQLSARQAGLMYAGAWAAGELRDPAAAQKLWERLQALVTAHPQAAYQLRLLGAELALSAGDGSRALALLEPPASRSAAPIGDLAKMPRAQQLLRARALTLSGKEGAARAAQALQIWLAERPRDAQAWQLLSDACAAQGQTLRAVRAEAEAYAARLDYAAARDRYAAAQDLIRRGAAGNDHIEASIVDARSKQVDALLREQMRER
;
A
#
# COMPACT_ATOMS: atom_id res chain seq x y z
N MET A 1 -51.67 13.01 58.17
CA MET A 1 -50.92 11.84 58.70
C MET A 1 -50.53 10.92 57.55
N LYS A 2 -49.24 10.57 57.48
CA LYS A 2 -48.59 9.44 56.77
C LYS A 2 -48.53 9.44 55.23
N ARG A 3 -47.31 9.77 54.78
CA ARG A 3 -46.67 9.48 53.48
C ARG A 3 -46.79 8.00 53.08
N LYS A 4 -46.95 7.74 51.77
CA LYS A 4 -46.29 6.62 51.07
C LYS A 4 -45.79 7.10 49.71
N LEU A 5 -44.47 7.23 49.61
CA LEU A 5 -43.70 7.28 48.36
C LEU A 5 -43.65 5.86 47.78
N MET A 6 -43.82 5.70 46.48
CA MET A 6 -43.25 4.56 45.76
C MET A 6 -42.86 5.03 44.35
N CYS A 7 -41.55 5.18 44.17
CA CYS A 7 -40.89 5.50 42.90
C CYS A 7 -40.94 4.29 41.96
N LEU A 8 -41.32 4.51 40.71
CA LEU A 8 -41.10 3.56 39.62
C LEU A 8 -39.78 3.95 38.92
N GLY A 9 -38.77 3.09 39.07
CA GLY A 9 -37.42 3.32 38.56
C GLY A 9 -37.30 3.09 37.06
N LEU A 10 -36.63 4.03 36.39
CA LEU A 10 -36.10 3.93 35.02
C LEU A 10 -35.14 2.73 34.91
N ALA A 11 -35.35 1.86 33.92
CA ALA A 11 -34.35 0.91 33.47
C ALA A 11 -33.38 1.61 32.51
N CYS A 12 -32.21 2.00 33.00
CA CYS A 12 -31.06 2.34 32.16
C CYS A 12 -30.27 1.05 31.86
N SER A 13 -30.21 0.67 30.59
CA SER A 13 -29.25 -0.32 30.09
C SER A 13 -27.86 0.29 30.04
N VAL A 14 -27.02 -0.06 31.01
CA VAL A 14 -25.59 0.28 31.04
C VAL A 14 -24.85 -0.70 30.12
N GLY A 15 -24.10 -0.16 29.16
CA GLY A 15 -23.24 -0.93 28.26
C GLY A 15 -22.14 -1.67 29.02
N ALA A 16 -21.89 -2.91 28.62
CA ALA A 16 -20.80 -3.72 29.14
C ALA A 16 -19.45 -3.07 28.76
N MET A 17 -18.76 -2.52 29.76
CA MET A 17 -17.33 -2.24 29.65
C MET A 17 -16.61 -3.59 29.72
N ALA A 18 -15.79 -3.88 28.71
CA ALA A 18 -14.87 -5.01 28.74
C ALA A 18 -13.91 -4.82 29.92
N GLN A 19 -14.12 -5.60 30.99
CA GLN A 19 -13.15 -5.68 32.09
C GLN A 19 -12.03 -6.61 31.63
N GLY A 20 -10.85 -6.03 31.39
CA GLY A 20 -9.62 -6.79 31.23
C GLY A 20 -9.40 -7.70 32.43
N ASN A 21 -9.06 -8.95 32.17
CA ASN A 21 -8.88 -9.98 33.18
C ASN A 21 -7.70 -9.62 34.11
N PRO A 22 -7.91 -9.29 35.40
CA PRO A 22 -6.85 -8.82 36.29
C PRO A 22 -5.89 -9.93 36.77
N ASN A 23 -6.08 -11.16 36.30
CA ASN A 23 -5.33 -12.35 36.72
C ASN A 23 -4.43 -12.96 35.64
N ALA A 24 -4.06 -12.21 34.59
CA ALA A 24 -2.91 -12.59 33.78
C ALA A 24 -1.63 -12.35 34.61
N LEU A 25 -1.04 -13.42 35.15
CA LEU A 25 0.25 -13.34 35.82
C LEU A 25 1.28 -12.81 34.80
N PRO A 26 2.03 -11.74 35.10
CA PRO A 26 3.09 -11.26 34.23
C PRO A 26 4.12 -12.38 34.02
N ALA A 27 4.48 -12.67 32.76
CA ALA A 27 5.63 -13.51 32.52
C ALA A 27 6.86 -12.78 33.08
N LEU A 28 7.68 -13.47 33.88
CA LEU A 28 8.91 -12.92 34.45
C LEU A 28 9.85 -12.50 33.30
N GLY A 29 9.76 -11.23 32.90
CA GLY A 29 10.44 -10.65 31.73
C GLY A 29 9.68 -9.50 31.06
N ASP A 30 8.36 -9.39 31.21
CA ASP A 30 7.48 -8.46 30.47
C ASP A 30 7.60 -6.97 30.83
N GLY A 31 8.40 -6.59 31.82
CA GLY A 31 8.47 -5.21 32.30
C GLY A 31 9.24 -4.22 31.41
N LEU A 32 9.93 -4.70 30.36
CA LEU A 32 10.85 -3.88 29.56
C LEU A 32 10.54 -3.88 28.05
N GLU A 33 9.68 -4.77 27.55
CA GLU A 33 9.35 -4.82 26.12
C GLU A 33 8.10 -4.00 25.81
N MET A 34 8.17 -3.22 24.72
CA MET A 34 7.02 -2.46 24.20
C MET A 34 5.83 -3.39 23.94
N SER A 35 4.61 -3.02 24.34
CA SER A 35 3.42 -3.83 24.03
C SER A 35 3.04 -3.71 22.55
N THR A 36 2.35 -4.71 21.99
CA THR A 36 1.87 -4.69 20.59
C THR A 36 1.00 -3.47 20.28
N GLY A 37 0.17 -3.02 21.24
CA GLY A 37 -0.62 -1.81 21.11
C GLY A 37 0.24 -0.54 21.08
N ALA A 38 1.30 -0.47 21.88
CA ALA A 38 2.25 0.64 21.84
C ALA A 38 3.06 0.66 20.53
N GLU A 39 3.44 -0.52 19.99
CA GLU A 39 4.04 -0.60 18.65
C GLU A 39 3.08 -0.09 17.59
N ARG A 40 1.80 -0.45 17.71
CA ARG A 40 0.76 -0.02 16.78
C ARG A 40 0.58 1.50 16.79
N GLN A 41 0.48 2.12 17.96
CA GLN A 41 0.40 3.57 18.09
C GLN A 41 1.64 4.27 17.52
N LEU A 42 2.84 3.73 17.78
CA LEU A 42 4.08 4.25 17.20
C LEU A 42 4.07 4.19 15.66
N GLY A 43 3.64 3.06 15.10
CA GLY A 43 3.46 2.88 13.66
C GLY A 43 2.48 3.88 13.07
N ASP A 44 1.30 4.03 13.68
CA ASP A 44 0.25 4.97 13.26
C ASP A 44 0.78 6.42 13.24
N ARG A 45 1.63 6.81 14.20
CA ARG A 45 2.29 8.14 14.22
C ARG A 45 3.25 8.35 13.05
N ILE A 46 4.10 7.36 12.77
CA ILE A 46 5.08 7.44 11.66
C ILE A 46 4.34 7.48 10.31
N VAL A 47 3.37 6.58 10.14
CA VAL A 47 2.66 6.41 8.87
C VAL A 47 1.74 7.59 8.56
N ARG A 48 1.16 8.25 9.56
CA ARG A 48 0.45 9.52 9.36
C ARG A 48 1.34 10.56 8.67
N GLU A 49 2.60 10.68 9.08
CA GLU A 49 3.53 11.62 8.43
C GLU A 49 3.90 11.16 7.01
N LEU A 50 4.06 9.85 6.80
CA LEU A 50 4.26 9.28 5.46
C LEU A 50 3.08 9.59 4.53
N TYR A 51 1.83 9.46 4.99
CA TYR A 51 0.66 9.80 4.16
C TYR A 51 0.60 11.28 3.77
N ARG A 52 1.24 12.17 4.52
CA ARG A 52 1.34 13.61 4.21
C ARG A 52 2.50 13.93 3.25
N SER A 53 3.45 13.02 3.10
CA SER A 53 4.59 13.17 2.21
C SER A 53 4.16 13.14 0.74
N THR A 54 4.83 13.95 -0.09
CA THR A 54 4.68 13.92 -1.56
C THR A 54 5.25 12.66 -2.20
N ALA A 55 6.08 11.92 -1.46
CA ALA A 55 6.62 10.63 -1.87
C ALA A 55 5.59 9.50 -1.69
N TYR A 56 4.61 9.61 -0.79
CA TYR A 56 3.57 8.59 -0.69
C TYR A 56 2.72 8.54 -1.97
N MET A 57 2.40 7.34 -2.42
CA MET A 57 1.59 7.10 -3.59
C MET A 57 0.61 5.95 -3.39
N ASP A 58 -0.62 6.14 -3.85
CA ASP A 58 -1.69 5.14 -3.81
C ASP A 58 -2.06 4.75 -5.24
N ASP A 59 -1.16 4.01 -5.90
CA ASP A 59 -1.40 3.43 -7.21
C ASP A 59 -2.13 2.11 -7.06
N ALA A 60 -3.40 2.02 -7.48
CA ALA A 60 -4.20 0.84 -7.21
C ALA A 60 -3.71 -0.42 -7.94
N ILE A 61 -3.10 -0.27 -9.13
CA ILE A 61 -2.62 -1.40 -9.93
C ILE A 61 -1.36 -2.02 -9.30
N LEU A 62 -0.37 -1.19 -8.95
CA LEU A 62 0.79 -1.66 -8.19
C LEU A 62 0.41 -2.11 -6.79
N GLY A 63 -0.55 -1.42 -6.16
CA GLY A 63 -1.11 -1.79 -4.86
C GLY A 63 -1.64 -3.22 -4.87
N ASP A 64 -2.55 -3.55 -5.79
CA ASP A 64 -3.09 -4.92 -5.95
C ASP A 64 -1.98 -5.96 -6.16
N TYR A 65 -0.97 -5.62 -6.96
CA TYR A 65 0.15 -6.53 -7.23
C TYR A 65 0.97 -6.84 -5.98
N VAL A 66 1.41 -5.80 -5.26
CA VAL A 66 2.21 -5.93 -4.05
C VAL A 66 1.39 -6.57 -2.93
N GLU A 67 0.14 -6.12 -2.75
CA GLU A 67 -0.78 -6.68 -1.77
C GLU A 67 -1.08 -8.16 -2.04
N GLY A 68 -1.22 -8.57 -3.30
CA GLY A 68 -1.41 -9.97 -3.67
C GLY A 68 -0.23 -10.88 -3.32
N ILE A 69 1.00 -10.36 -3.33
CA ILE A 69 2.19 -11.09 -2.81
C ILE A 69 2.16 -11.06 -1.28
N TRP A 70 1.96 -9.88 -0.69
CA TRP A 70 1.94 -9.67 0.75
C TRP A 70 0.92 -10.57 1.47
N LEU A 71 -0.31 -10.66 0.98
CA LEU A 71 -1.36 -11.48 1.56
C LEU A 71 -1.02 -12.98 1.54
N ARG A 72 -0.33 -13.45 0.48
CA ARG A 72 0.16 -14.85 0.41
C ARG A 72 1.25 -15.11 1.45
N LEU A 73 2.19 -14.19 1.59
CA LEU A 73 3.25 -14.26 2.61
C LEU A 73 2.65 -14.23 4.03
N MET A 74 1.72 -13.33 4.29
CA MET A 74 0.98 -13.22 5.55
C MET A 74 0.22 -14.52 5.88
N ALA A 75 -0.48 -15.10 4.91
CA ALA A 75 -1.17 -16.38 5.10
C ALA A 75 -0.19 -17.51 5.45
N ALA A 76 0.95 -17.59 4.75
CA ALA A 76 1.99 -18.57 5.05
C ALA A 76 2.62 -18.36 6.43
N ALA A 77 2.88 -17.11 6.82
CA ALA A 77 3.43 -16.77 8.11
C ALA A 77 2.47 -17.10 9.27
N ARG A 78 1.14 -16.94 9.07
CA ARG A 78 0.12 -17.46 10.00
C ARG A 78 0.18 -18.98 10.14
N LEU A 79 0.24 -19.71 9.01
CA LEU A 79 0.33 -21.17 9.02
C LEU A 79 1.59 -21.69 9.70
N ARG A 80 2.70 -20.94 9.60
CA ARG A 80 3.97 -21.27 10.24
C ARG A 80 4.03 -20.86 11.72
N GLY A 81 3.04 -20.12 12.23
CA GLY A 81 3.02 -19.62 13.61
C GLY A 81 3.91 -18.41 13.85
N GLU A 82 4.41 -17.75 12.81
CA GLU A 82 5.22 -16.52 12.93
C GLU A 82 4.33 -15.32 13.31
N LEU A 83 3.04 -15.36 12.96
CA LEU A 83 2.05 -14.36 13.38
C LEU A 83 1.29 -14.86 14.61
N ARG A 84 1.67 -14.34 15.78
CA ARG A 84 0.94 -14.58 17.03
C ARG A 84 -0.45 -13.91 16.98
N PRO A 85 -1.50 -14.49 17.60
CA PRO A 85 -2.86 -13.96 17.55
C PRO A 85 -2.97 -12.49 17.98
N GLU A 86 -2.25 -12.09 19.03
CA GLU A 86 -2.29 -10.72 19.54
C GLU A 86 -1.72 -9.72 18.53
N MET A 87 -0.69 -10.11 17.79
CA MET A 87 -0.10 -9.29 16.72
C MET A 87 -1.02 -9.25 15.51
N ASP A 88 -1.58 -10.39 15.11
CA ASP A 88 -2.47 -10.50 13.95
C ASP A 88 -3.69 -9.58 14.10
N GLU A 89 -4.25 -9.47 15.31
CA GLU A 89 -5.41 -8.63 15.60
C GLU A 89 -5.06 -7.13 15.74
N GLN A 90 -3.92 -6.78 16.34
CA GLN A 90 -3.61 -5.38 16.68
C GLN A 90 -2.86 -4.63 15.57
N TYR A 91 -2.03 -5.32 14.80
CA TYR A 91 -1.18 -4.69 13.78
C TYR A 91 -2.00 -4.30 12.54
N ALA A 92 -1.50 -3.33 11.80
CA ALA A 92 -2.19 -2.80 10.62
C ALA A 92 -2.03 -3.67 9.37
N TRP A 93 -0.91 -4.40 9.27
CA TRP A 93 -0.51 -5.24 8.13
C TRP A 93 -0.62 -4.54 6.77
N ALA A 94 -0.25 -3.25 6.72
CA ALA A 94 -0.43 -2.40 5.56
C ALA A 94 0.91 -2.08 4.87
N VAL A 95 0.89 -2.12 3.54
CA VAL A 95 2.04 -1.78 2.69
C VAL A 95 1.85 -0.39 2.09
N LEU A 96 2.87 0.45 2.19
CA LEU A 96 2.90 1.80 1.63
C LEU A 96 3.88 1.85 0.46
N LEU A 97 3.43 2.39 -0.66
CA LEU A 97 4.28 2.61 -1.83
C LEU A 97 4.87 4.02 -1.80
N GLY A 98 6.19 4.11 -1.96
CA GLY A 98 6.95 5.36 -2.01
C GLY A 98 7.49 5.65 -3.40
N ARG A 99 7.18 6.83 -3.95
CA ARG A 99 7.70 7.38 -5.21
C ARG A 99 9.17 7.76 -5.07
N ASP A 100 10.02 6.74 -5.06
CA ASP A 100 11.46 6.86 -4.99
C ASP A 100 12.07 5.81 -5.93
N ARG A 101 13.11 6.22 -6.67
CA ARG A 101 13.82 5.36 -7.65
C ARG A 101 14.84 4.45 -7.00
N SER A 102 15.19 4.71 -5.75
CA SER A 102 16.12 3.89 -5.01
C SER A 102 15.54 2.51 -4.70
N VAL A 103 16.41 1.51 -4.67
CA VAL A 103 16.03 0.15 -4.27
C VAL A 103 15.97 0.12 -2.75
N ASN A 104 14.75 0.11 -2.21
CA ASN A 104 14.51 0.05 -0.77
C ASN A 104 13.16 -0.57 -0.41
N ALA A 105 13.12 -1.21 0.75
CA ALA A 105 11.94 -1.54 1.50
C ALA A 105 12.30 -1.47 2.99
N PHE A 106 11.31 -1.27 3.86
CA PHE A 106 11.56 -1.18 5.30
C PHE A 106 10.32 -1.55 6.12
N ALA A 107 10.53 -2.32 7.16
CA ALA A 107 9.56 -2.56 8.22
C ALA A 107 9.41 -1.33 9.15
N LEU A 108 8.18 -1.10 9.62
CA LEU A 108 7.85 -0.14 10.65
C LEU A 108 7.10 -0.84 11.81
N PRO A 109 7.15 -0.28 13.04
CA PRO A 109 6.35 -0.76 14.15
C PRO A 109 4.85 -0.85 13.80
N GLY A 110 4.14 -1.79 14.43
CA GLY A 110 2.69 -1.90 14.25
C GLY A 110 2.23 -2.57 12.97
N GLY A 111 3.13 -3.26 12.26
CA GLY A 111 2.81 -4.01 11.04
C GLY A 111 2.65 -3.16 9.80
N TYR A 112 3.42 -2.09 9.69
CA TYR A 112 3.51 -1.28 8.48
C TYR A 112 4.81 -1.63 7.74
N MET A 113 4.76 -1.56 6.41
CA MET A 113 5.93 -1.75 5.56
C MET A 113 5.95 -0.69 4.47
N GLY A 114 7.09 -0.04 4.26
CA GLY A 114 7.34 0.83 3.12
C GLY A 114 8.04 0.07 2.00
N VAL A 115 7.64 0.33 0.75
CA VAL A 115 8.27 -0.23 -0.46
C VAL A 115 8.51 0.90 -1.46
N HIS A 116 9.76 1.09 -1.87
CA HIS A 116 10.08 2.05 -2.91
C HIS A 116 9.76 1.48 -4.29
N LEU A 117 9.27 2.32 -5.19
CA LEU A 117 9.01 1.92 -6.57
C LEU A 117 10.28 1.46 -7.31
N GLY A 118 11.44 2.01 -6.94
CA GLY A 118 12.74 1.56 -7.44
C GLY A 118 13.00 0.08 -7.20
N LEU A 119 12.58 -0.46 -6.04
CA LEU A 119 12.67 -1.90 -5.77
C LEU A 119 11.84 -2.70 -6.79
N ILE A 120 10.54 -2.36 -6.92
CA ILE A 120 9.63 -3.05 -7.85
C ILE A 120 10.12 -2.94 -9.30
N ALA A 121 10.75 -1.83 -9.68
CA ALA A 121 11.28 -1.60 -11.02
C ALA A 121 12.61 -2.33 -11.32
N SER A 122 13.27 -2.89 -10.29
CA SER A 122 14.62 -3.48 -10.35
C SER A 122 14.66 -5.02 -10.24
N VAL A 123 13.61 -5.60 -9.66
CA VAL A 123 13.42 -7.05 -9.61
C VAL A 123 13.01 -7.58 -10.99
N ASP A 124 13.42 -8.80 -11.31
CA ASP A 124 13.12 -9.43 -12.61
C ASP A 124 11.85 -10.28 -12.58
N ASP A 125 11.42 -10.72 -11.39
CA ASP A 125 10.22 -11.51 -11.19
C ASP A 125 9.55 -11.28 -9.82
N ALA A 126 8.40 -11.94 -9.63
CA ALA A 126 7.62 -11.86 -8.40
C ALA A 126 8.29 -12.58 -7.22
N ASP A 127 9.16 -13.57 -7.47
CA ASP A 127 9.84 -14.33 -6.43
C ASP A 127 10.93 -13.45 -5.77
N GLU A 128 11.68 -12.68 -6.55
CA GLU A 128 12.62 -11.69 -6.02
C GLU A 128 11.93 -10.64 -5.16
N LEU A 129 10.80 -10.09 -5.63
CA LEU A 129 10.02 -9.15 -4.82
C LEU A 129 9.52 -9.81 -3.54
N ALA A 130 8.96 -11.02 -3.64
CA ALA A 130 8.47 -11.78 -2.49
C ALA A 130 9.58 -12.06 -1.47
N SER A 131 10.83 -12.27 -1.91
CA SER A 131 11.97 -12.46 -0.99
C SER A 131 12.20 -11.25 -0.10
N VAL A 132 12.18 -10.04 -0.66
CA VAL A 132 12.34 -8.79 0.11
C VAL A 132 11.14 -8.57 1.02
N LEU A 133 9.91 -8.76 0.52
CA LEU A 133 8.72 -8.59 1.36
C LEU A 133 8.67 -9.62 2.51
N ALA A 134 9.14 -10.85 2.29
CA ALA A 134 9.20 -11.88 3.32
C ALA A 134 10.30 -11.57 4.36
N HIS A 135 11.43 -11.01 3.94
CA HIS A 135 12.47 -10.51 4.82
C HIS A 135 11.93 -9.39 5.73
N GLU A 136 11.27 -8.38 5.16
CA GLU A 136 10.67 -7.29 5.92
C GLU A 136 9.52 -7.76 6.82
N LEU A 137 8.67 -8.68 6.35
CA LEU A 137 7.66 -9.32 7.19
C LEU A 137 8.31 -9.97 8.41
N SER A 138 9.46 -10.61 8.24
CA SER A 138 10.20 -11.23 9.34
C SER A 138 10.74 -10.21 10.34
N HIS A 139 11.17 -9.01 9.90
CA HIS A 139 11.50 -7.94 10.84
C HIS A 139 10.31 -7.53 11.72
N ILE A 140 9.10 -7.53 11.14
CA ILE A 140 7.86 -7.21 11.85
C ILE A 140 7.45 -8.34 12.80
N THR A 141 7.37 -9.59 12.31
CA THR A 141 6.90 -10.74 13.12
C THR A 141 7.87 -11.06 14.25
N GLN A 142 9.17 -10.91 14.01
CA GLN A 142 10.20 -11.08 15.05
C GLN A 142 10.37 -9.84 15.93
N ARG A 143 9.57 -8.79 15.71
CA ARG A 143 9.56 -7.55 16.52
C ARG A 143 10.95 -6.93 16.66
N HIS A 144 11.74 -6.95 15.59
CA HIS A 144 13.15 -6.49 15.62
C HIS A 144 13.28 -5.05 16.11
N ILE A 145 12.40 -4.16 15.67
CA ILE A 145 12.40 -2.76 16.10
C ILE A 145 12.06 -2.65 17.59
N ALA A 146 11.03 -3.36 18.08
CA ALA A 146 10.68 -3.33 19.50
C ALA A 146 11.81 -3.89 20.39
N ARG A 147 12.47 -4.97 19.97
CA ARG A 147 13.64 -5.52 20.68
C ARG A 147 14.81 -4.54 20.69
N MET A 148 15.05 -3.83 19.59
CA MET A 148 16.07 -2.78 19.51
C MET A 148 15.76 -1.62 20.46
N VAL A 149 14.53 -1.10 20.42
CA VAL A 149 14.04 -0.03 21.31
C VAL A 149 14.21 -0.44 22.78
N SER A 150 13.79 -1.67 23.13
CA SER A 150 13.84 -2.18 24.50
C SER A 150 15.28 -2.34 25.01
N ARG A 151 16.20 -2.79 24.15
CA ARG A 151 17.65 -2.89 24.49
C ARG A 151 18.30 -1.53 24.69
N GLN A 152 17.83 -0.50 24.00
CA GLN A 152 18.39 0.86 24.07
C GLN A 152 17.98 1.60 25.36
N GLY A 153 17.00 1.09 26.11
CA GLY A 153 16.57 1.62 27.40
C GLY A 153 16.24 3.11 27.34
N GLN A 154 16.99 3.94 28.07
CA GLN A 154 16.75 5.39 28.15
C GLN A 154 16.95 6.15 26.82
N GLN A 155 17.61 5.55 25.83
CA GLN A 155 17.81 6.16 24.51
C GLN A 155 16.67 5.83 23.51
N ALA A 156 15.72 4.97 23.88
CA ALA A 156 14.57 4.61 23.06
C ALA A 156 13.81 5.83 22.48
N PRO A 157 13.47 6.88 23.25
CA PRO A 157 12.76 8.05 22.72
C PRO A 157 13.57 8.79 21.64
N TRP A 158 14.89 8.89 21.82
CA TRP A 158 15.78 9.51 20.84
C TRP A 158 15.83 8.73 19.55
N MET A 159 15.92 7.40 19.61
CA MET A 159 15.90 6.54 18.42
C MET A 159 14.57 6.61 17.67
N ILE A 160 13.45 6.67 18.40
CA ILE A 160 12.12 6.86 17.81
C ILE A 160 12.01 8.22 17.11
N ALA A 161 12.43 9.30 17.80
CA ALA A 161 12.42 10.66 17.23
C ALA A 161 13.32 10.74 15.99
N ALA A 162 14.50 10.14 16.06
CA ALA A 162 15.43 9.99 14.96
C ALA A 162 14.79 9.28 13.77
N MET A 163 14.19 8.11 13.95
CA MET A 163 13.48 7.37 12.89
C MET A 163 12.41 8.23 12.20
N ILE A 164 11.58 8.94 12.97
CA ILE A 164 10.58 9.87 12.42
C ILE A 164 11.26 10.98 11.60
N LEU A 165 12.32 11.60 12.13
CA LEU A 165 13.06 12.66 11.44
C LEU A 165 13.74 12.17 10.16
N GLY A 166 14.32 10.97 10.15
CA GLY A 166 14.95 10.38 8.96
C GLY A 166 13.94 10.13 7.84
N ILE A 167 12.76 9.64 8.19
CA ILE A 167 11.65 9.45 7.24
C ILE A 167 11.17 10.79 6.67
N LEU A 168 11.00 11.81 7.52
CA LEU A 168 10.63 13.15 7.08
C LEU A 168 11.70 13.79 6.19
N ALA A 169 12.98 13.59 6.51
CA ALA A 169 14.12 14.09 5.74
C ALA A 169 14.17 13.51 4.32
N ALA A 170 13.92 12.20 4.19
CA ALA A 170 13.86 11.51 2.90
C ALA A 170 12.67 11.97 2.03
N SER A 171 11.63 12.55 2.65
CA SER A 171 10.45 13.07 1.95
C SER A 171 10.57 14.51 1.43
N SER A 172 11.59 15.25 1.86
CA SER A 172 11.85 16.62 1.39
C SER A 172 12.59 16.63 0.06
N SER A 173 12.25 17.57 -0.83
CA SER A 173 12.92 17.73 -2.13
C SER A 173 14.42 18.02 -1.95
N PRO A 174 15.28 17.51 -2.85
CA PRO A 174 16.74 17.75 -2.81
C PRO A 174 17.14 19.24 -2.89
N ASP A 175 16.25 20.11 -3.35
CA ASP A 175 16.55 21.53 -3.66
C ASP A 175 16.49 22.49 -2.45
N ALA A 176 16.17 22.01 -1.25
CA ALA A 176 16.14 22.86 -0.07
C ALA A 176 17.50 22.87 0.65
N ALA A 177 18.09 24.05 0.87
CA ALA A 177 19.32 24.24 1.65
C ALA A 177 19.24 23.69 3.10
N GLY A 178 18.05 23.35 3.60
CA GLY A 178 17.84 22.61 4.86
C GLY A 178 18.15 21.11 4.78
N ALA A 179 18.22 20.52 3.58
CA ALA A 179 18.47 19.10 3.35
C ALA A 179 19.90 18.66 3.76
N LEU A 180 20.88 19.58 3.80
CA LEU A 180 22.24 19.26 4.25
C LEU A 180 22.36 19.15 5.78
N ILE A 181 21.66 20.02 6.51
CA ILE A 181 21.65 20.00 7.99
C ILE A 181 20.85 18.79 8.49
N VAL A 182 19.70 18.53 7.86
CA VAL A 182 18.88 17.36 8.15
C VAL A 182 19.53 16.07 7.62
N GLY A 183 20.17 16.10 6.45
CA GLY A 183 20.80 14.92 5.83
C GLY A 183 22.00 14.37 6.60
N GLY A 184 22.83 15.25 7.20
CA GLY A 184 23.95 14.82 8.05
C GLY A 184 23.49 14.15 9.35
N GLN A 185 22.41 14.65 9.96
CA GLN A 185 21.80 14.04 11.15
C GLN A 185 20.98 12.79 10.80
N ALA A 186 20.23 12.80 9.70
CA ALA A 186 19.47 11.66 9.20
C ALA A 186 20.37 10.49 8.77
N ALA A 187 21.54 10.75 8.19
CA ALA A 187 22.52 9.70 7.88
C ALA A 187 23.12 9.07 9.15
N ALA A 188 23.38 9.87 10.19
CA ALA A 188 23.83 9.37 11.49
C ALA A 188 22.74 8.53 12.19
N VAL A 189 21.47 8.91 12.00
CA VAL A 189 20.29 8.19 12.48
C VAL A 189 20.04 6.90 11.70
N GLN A 190 20.18 6.91 10.37
CA GLN A 190 20.03 5.74 9.52
C GLN A 190 21.04 4.66 9.93
N GLY A 191 22.29 5.05 10.23
CA GLY A 191 23.33 4.15 10.73
C GLY A 191 23.05 3.57 12.13
N GLN A 192 22.18 4.19 12.92
CA GLN A 192 21.74 3.70 14.23
C GLN A 192 20.54 2.72 14.13
N LEU A 193 19.83 2.69 13.00
CA LEU A 193 18.72 1.76 12.74
C LEU A 193 19.18 0.46 12.04
N ASN A 194 20.48 0.30 11.82
CA ASN A 194 21.05 -0.90 11.23
C ASN A 194 20.69 -2.11 12.11
N PHE A 195 19.98 -3.08 11.52
CA PHE A 195 19.71 -4.32 12.22
C PHE A 195 21.02 -5.05 12.50
N SER A 196 21.09 -5.66 13.69
CA SER A 196 22.25 -6.48 14.04
C SER A 196 22.37 -7.67 13.09
N ARG A 197 23.60 -8.19 12.90
CA ARG A 197 23.83 -9.37 12.04
C ARG A 197 22.96 -10.57 12.43
N ASP A 198 22.70 -10.73 13.73
CA ASP A 198 21.85 -11.80 14.26
C ASP A 198 20.40 -11.64 13.82
N MET A 199 19.87 -10.41 13.86
CA MET A 199 18.52 -10.07 13.39
C MET A 199 18.39 -10.27 11.89
N GLU A 200 19.39 -9.88 11.10
CA GLU A 200 19.41 -10.12 9.65
C GLU A 200 19.39 -11.61 9.32
N ARG A 201 20.21 -12.43 10.01
CA ARG A 201 20.18 -13.90 9.83
C ARG A 201 18.86 -14.53 10.30
N GLU A 202 18.21 -13.96 11.30
CA GLU A 202 16.89 -14.41 11.73
C GLU A 202 15.84 -14.08 10.66
N ALA A 203 15.84 -12.84 10.15
CA ALA A 203 14.93 -12.38 9.11
C ALA A 203 15.10 -13.16 7.80
N ASP A 204 16.33 -13.43 7.36
CA ASP A 204 16.59 -14.25 6.17
C ASP A 204 15.99 -15.66 6.31
N ARG A 205 16.19 -16.31 7.46
CA ARG A 205 15.77 -17.70 7.68
C ARG A 205 14.26 -17.83 7.84
N VAL A 206 13.65 -16.92 8.62
CA VAL A 206 12.19 -16.88 8.78
C VAL A 206 11.55 -16.51 7.45
N GLY A 207 12.06 -15.48 6.77
CA GLY A 207 11.56 -14.98 5.49
C GLY A 207 11.63 -16.03 4.40
N TYR A 208 12.74 -16.75 4.29
CA TYR A 208 12.88 -17.89 3.38
C TYR A 208 11.81 -18.97 3.65
N GLY A 209 11.63 -19.35 4.92
CA GLY A 209 10.60 -20.30 5.32
C GLY A 209 9.18 -19.83 4.98
N VAL A 210 8.86 -18.57 5.21
CA VAL A 210 7.56 -17.95 4.89
C VAL A 210 7.33 -17.91 3.38
N MET A 211 8.29 -17.42 2.62
CA MET A 211 8.21 -17.29 1.15
C MET A 211 7.96 -18.64 0.48
N THR A 212 8.73 -19.66 0.87
CA THR A 212 8.59 -21.02 0.31
C THR A 212 7.28 -21.68 0.71
N GLN A 213 6.81 -21.46 1.95
CA GLN A 213 5.48 -21.91 2.40
C GLN A 213 4.33 -21.22 1.64
N ALA A 214 4.53 -19.97 1.20
CA ALA A 214 3.59 -19.23 0.35
C ALA A 214 3.58 -19.69 -1.11
N GLY A 215 4.44 -20.65 -1.49
CA GLY A 215 4.54 -21.20 -2.83
C GLY A 215 5.40 -20.39 -3.79
N PHE A 216 6.15 -19.41 -3.30
CA PHE A 216 7.16 -18.69 -4.09
C PHE A 216 8.47 -19.48 -4.14
N ASN A 217 9.27 -19.24 -5.17
CA ASN A 217 10.53 -19.94 -5.38
C ASN A 217 11.64 -19.38 -4.48
N GLY A 218 12.21 -20.20 -3.59
CA GLY A 218 13.28 -19.79 -2.68
C GLY A 218 14.54 -19.24 -3.38
N GLN A 219 14.69 -19.49 -4.69
CA GLN A 219 15.70 -18.85 -5.54
C GLN A 219 15.69 -17.32 -5.48
N GLY A 220 14.53 -16.70 -5.28
CA GLY A 220 14.41 -15.23 -5.23
C GLY A 220 15.31 -14.59 -4.17
N PHE A 221 15.54 -15.25 -3.03
CA PHE A 221 16.49 -14.78 -2.01
C PHE A 221 17.93 -14.75 -2.53
N ALA A 222 18.36 -15.81 -3.20
CA ALA A 222 19.72 -15.92 -3.73
C ALA A 222 19.95 -14.91 -4.85
N SER A 223 19.02 -14.81 -5.82
CA SER A 223 19.15 -13.87 -6.94
C SER A 223 19.10 -12.42 -6.48
N MET A 224 18.22 -12.08 -5.54
CA MET A 224 18.17 -10.73 -4.97
C MET A 224 19.47 -10.36 -4.23
N PHE A 225 20.05 -11.28 -3.46
CA PHE A 225 21.34 -11.05 -2.81
C PHE A 225 22.49 -10.87 -3.81
N GLU A 226 22.50 -11.64 -4.90
CA GLU A 226 23.49 -11.47 -5.97
C GLU A 226 23.35 -10.10 -6.64
N LYS A 227 22.12 -9.62 -6.90
CA LYS A 227 21.86 -8.27 -7.42
C LYS A 227 22.39 -7.19 -6.48
N LEU A 228 22.09 -7.31 -5.20
CA LEU A 228 22.58 -6.37 -4.19
C LEU A 228 24.11 -6.38 -4.07
N LEU A 229 24.73 -7.56 -4.14
CA LEU A 229 26.19 -7.69 -4.13
C LEU A 229 26.82 -7.07 -5.37
N GLN A 230 26.25 -7.30 -6.55
CA GLN A 230 26.69 -6.69 -7.81
C GLN A 230 26.58 -5.17 -7.73
N ALA A 231 25.47 -4.63 -7.22
CA ALA A 231 25.29 -3.20 -7.02
C ALA A 231 26.35 -2.60 -6.07
N ASN A 232 26.64 -3.28 -4.96
CA ASN A 232 27.63 -2.83 -3.97
C ASN A 232 29.05 -2.73 -4.58
N ARG A 233 29.44 -3.69 -5.43
CA ARG A 233 30.78 -3.75 -6.07
C ARG A 233 31.06 -2.59 -7.03
N HIS A 234 30.03 -2.00 -7.63
CA HIS A 234 30.21 -0.95 -8.66
C HIS A 234 30.36 0.47 -8.09
N ASN A 235 30.70 0.62 -6.80
CA ASN A 235 30.73 1.89 -6.06
C ASN A 235 29.38 2.63 -6.14
N ASP A 236 28.47 2.26 -5.22
CA ASP A 236 27.12 2.80 -5.11
C ASP A 236 27.10 4.34 -5.12
N THR A 237 26.42 4.93 -6.10
CA THR A 237 26.10 6.37 -6.18
C THR A 237 24.94 6.77 -5.26
N GLY A 238 24.49 5.87 -4.37
CA GLY A 238 23.40 6.05 -3.42
C GLY A 238 22.08 5.41 -3.84
N ALA A 239 22.07 4.61 -4.91
CA ALA A 239 20.88 3.98 -5.49
C ALA A 239 20.34 2.80 -4.68
N PHE A 240 21.15 2.23 -3.78
CA PHE A 240 20.79 1.07 -2.95
C PHE A 240 20.85 1.37 -1.44
N PRO A 241 20.02 2.31 -0.92
CA PRO A 241 19.96 2.60 0.51
C PRO A 241 19.58 1.38 1.36
N TYR A 242 18.91 0.37 0.78
CA TYR A 242 18.62 -0.91 1.44
C TYR A 242 19.85 -1.56 2.08
N LEU A 243 21.01 -1.51 1.42
CA LEU A 243 22.25 -2.10 1.95
C LEU A 243 22.82 -1.38 3.18
N ARG A 244 22.35 -0.15 3.45
CA ARG A 244 22.78 0.60 4.64
C ARG A 244 22.07 0.07 5.88
N SER A 245 20.74 -0.14 5.79
CA SER A 245 19.93 -0.70 6.89
C SER A 245 20.03 -2.23 7.00
N HIS A 246 20.29 -2.92 5.89
CA HIS A 246 20.43 -4.37 5.79
C HIS A 246 21.81 -4.77 5.23
N PRO A 247 22.88 -4.75 6.06
CA PRO A 247 24.21 -5.09 5.59
C PRO A 247 24.29 -6.53 5.06
N LEU A 248 24.57 -6.66 3.76
CA LEU A 248 24.76 -7.95 3.13
C LEU A 248 26.17 -8.49 3.43
N THR A 249 26.26 -9.75 3.87
CA THR A 249 27.53 -10.42 4.17
C THR A 249 27.66 -11.70 3.37
N THR A 250 28.89 -12.15 3.12
CA THR A 250 29.16 -13.42 2.43
C THR A 250 28.54 -14.61 3.15
N GLU A 251 28.45 -14.56 4.49
CA GLU A 251 27.78 -15.57 5.32
C GLU A 251 26.29 -15.71 4.97
N ARG A 252 25.57 -14.59 4.88
CA ARG A 252 24.13 -14.57 4.53
C ARG A 252 23.88 -15.12 3.13
N ILE A 253 24.73 -14.74 2.17
CA ILE A 253 24.66 -15.25 0.79
C ILE A 253 24.87 -16.77 0.77
N ALA A 254 25.90 -17.25 1.47
CA ALA A 254 26.19 -18.67 1.56
C ALA A 254 25.06 -19.46 2.24
N ASP A 255 24.42 -18.93 3.29
CA ASP A 255 23.26 -19.58 3.94
C ASP A 255 22.07 -19.71 2.97
N MET A 256 21.74 -18.65 2.23
CA MET A 256 20.63 -18.70 1.24
C MET A 256 20.93 -19.67 0.09
N GLN A 257 22.15 -19.66 -0.44
CA GLN A 257 22.60 -20.60 -1.48
C GLN A 257 22.60 -22.05 -0.97
N ALA A 258 22.99 -22.30 0.29
CA ALA A 258 22.94 -23.63 0.87
C ALA A 258 21.50 -24.16 1.02
N ARG A 259 20.55 -23.30 1.42
CA ARG A 259 19.12 -23.65 1.53
C ARG A 259 18.50 -23.98 0.19
N GLN A 260 18.86 -23.23 -0.84
CA GLN A 260 18.45 -23.47 -2.23
C GLN A 260 18.84 -24.88 -2.70
N GLN A 261 20.03 -25.36 -2.39
CA GLN A 261 20.49 -26.72 -2.76
C GLN A 261 19.68 -27.84 -2.09
N LEU A 262 19.02 -27.56 -0.97
CA LEU A 262 18.21 -28.52 -0.22
C LEU A 262 16.76 -28.61 -0.74
N GLN A 263 16.33 -27.70 -1.60
CA GLN A 263 15.02 -27.79 -2.24
C GLN A 263 15.07 -28.76 -3.42
N ALA A 264 14.21 -29.78 -3.40
CA ALA A 264 13.86 -30.52 -4.61
C ALA A 264 13.32 -29.50 -5.62
N THR A 265 13.89 -29.47 -6.82
CA THR A 265 13.60 -28.50 -7.88
C THR A 265 12.10 -28.33 -8.11
N THR A 266 11.48 -27.39 -7.42
CA THR A 266 10.23 -26.79 -7.90
C THR A 266 10.64 -25.97 -9.09
N ALA A 267 10.21 -26.39 -10.28
CA ALA A 267 10.42 -25.63 -11.51
C ALA A 267 10.03 -24.16 -11.25
N PRO A 268 10.75 -23.19 -11.83
CA PRO A 268 10.42 -21.77 -11.65
C PRO A 268 8.94 -21.56 -11.95
N VAL A 269 8.21 -21.00 -10.99
CA VAL A 269 6.74 -20.80 -11.07
C VAL A 269 6.39 -19.59 -11.95
N GLY A 270 7.38 -18.94 -12.55
CA GLY A 270 7.16 -18.00 -13.64
C GLY A 270 6.86 -18.72 -14.94
N ASP A 271 5.58 -19.05 -15.20
CA ASP A 271 5.17 -19.23 -16.58
C ASP A 271 5.41 -17.92 -17.37
N GLY A 272 5.50 -18.01 -18.69
CA GLY A 272 5.76 -16.82 -19.52
C GLY A 272 4.72 -15.70 -19.34
N ASP A 273 3.53 -16.01 -18.82
CA ASP A 273 2.49 -15.04 -18.49
C ASP A 273 2.83 -14.23 -17.23
N SER A 274 3.18 -14.88 -16.12
CA SER A 274 3.54 -14.20 -14.87
C SER A 274 4.77 -13.30 -15.04
N ALA A 275 5.78 -13.77 -15.78
CA ALA A 275 6.96 -12.97 -16.10
C ALA A 275 6.62 -11.72 -16.92
N MET A 276 5.72 -11.85 -17.89
CA MET A 276 5.28 -10.72 -18.72
C MET A 276 4.44 -9.72 -17.91
N ALA A 277 3.50 -10.20 -17.09
CA ALA A 277 2.72 -9.35 -16.20
C ALA A 277 3.62 -8.60 -15.21
N HIS A 278 4.59 -9.29 -14.60
CA HIS A 278 5.58 -8.66 -13.73
C HIS A 278 6.37 -7.57 -14.46
N ALA A 279 6.88 -7.86 -15.66
CA ALA A 279 7.65 -6.87 -16.43
C ALA A 279 6.83 -5.61 -16.74
N MET A 280 5.51 -5.73 -17.00
CA MET A 280 4.62 -4.58 -17.16
C MET A 280 4.47 -3.76 -15.87
N LEU A 281 4.34 -4.43 -14.72
CA LEU A 281 4.22 -3.77 -13.42
C LEU A 281 5.54 -3.14 -12.96
N ALA A 282 6.69 -3.78 -13.20
CA ALA A 282 8.01 -3.19 -13.00
C ALA A 282 8.21 -1.94 -13.88
N ALA A 283 7.74 -1.98 -15.12
CA ALA A 283 7.76 -0.83 -16.01
C ALA A 283 6.82 0.29 -15.54
N ARG A 284 5.64 -0.04 -15.02
CA ARG A 284 4.73 0.90 -14.35
C ARG A 284 5.42 1.59 -13.16
N ALA A 285 6.04 0.82 -12.27
CA ALA A 285 6.78 1.35 -11.12
C ALA A 285 7.90 2.32 -11.56
N ARG A 286 8.62 1.99 -12.64
CA ARG A 286 9.67 2.86 -13.20
C ARG A 286 9.13 4.21 -13.67
N VAL A 287 8.03 4.21 -14.43
CA VAL A 287 7.39 5.44 -14.92
C VAL A 287 6.86 6.28 -13.75
N LEU A 288 6.25 5.66 -12.75
CA LEU A 288 5.76 6.39 -11.56
C LEU A 288 6.88 6.97 -10.70
N ALA A 289 8.01 6.26 -10.58
CA ALA A 289 9.18 6.72 -9.83
C ALA A 289 9.86 7.93 -10.49
N ASP A 290 9.66 8.10 -11.80
CA ASP A 290 10.14 9.25 -12.58
C ASP A 290 9.14 9.69 -13.66
N ALA A 291 8.17 10.51 -13.26
CA ALA A 291 7.21 11.10 -14.19
C ALA A 291 7.72 12.41 -14.85
N SER A 292 9.04 12.66 -14.87
CA SER A 292 9.59 13.82 -15.58
C SER A 292 9.36 13.69 -17.09
N VAL A 293 9.15 14.83 -17.76
CA VAL A 293 8.86 14.86 -19.20
C VAL A 293 9.95 14.17 -20.02
N ASP A 294 11.21 14.30 -19.63
CA ASP A 294 12.34 13.68 -20.34
C ASP A 294 12.34 12.15 -20.19
N SER A 295 12.03 11.64 -19.00
CA SER A 295 11.91 10.19 -18.77
C SER A 295 10.69 9.59 -19.46
N LEU A 296 9.57 10.31 -19.51
CA LEU A 296 8.40 9.92 -20.30
C LEU A 296 8.73 9.86 -21.79
N ARG A 297 9.44 10.86 -22.34
CA ARG A 297 9.89 10.86 -23.74
C ARG A 297 10.85 9.72 -24.03
N ALA A 298 11.78 9.43 -23.13
CA ALA A 298 12.72 8.32 -23.27
C ALA A 298 11.99 6.96 -23.29
N ALA A 299 11.02 6.75 -22.38
CA ALA A 299 10.20 5.55 -22.35
C ALA A 299 9.38 5.38 -23.63
N LEU A 300 8.78 6.47 -24.14
CA LEU A 300 8.05 6.46 -25.41
C LEU A 300 8.95 6.13 -26.60
N ALA A 301 10.12 6.78 -26.71
CA ALA A 301 11.06 6.52 -27.79
C ALA A 301 11.53 5.06 -27.81
N GLN A 302 11.91 4.51 -26.64
CA GLN A 302 12.31 3.12 -26.50
C GLN A 302 11.19 2.14 -26.91
N ALA A 303 9.94 2.42 -26.53
CA ALA A 303 8.80 1.60 -26.94
C ALA A 303 8.52 1.66 -28.45
N GLN A 304 8.73 2.82 -29.09
CA GLN A 304 8.57 2.98 -30.54
C GLN A 304 9.61 2.19 -31.33
N GLU A 305 10.87 2.17 -30.87
CA GLU A 305 11.94 1.35 -31.44
C GLU A 305 11.60 -0.15 -31.37
N ILE A 306 11.22 -0.63 -30.18
CA ILE A 306 10.83 -2.04 -29.94
C ILE A 306 9.60 -2.41 -30.76
N GLY A 307 8.63 -1.49 -30.87
CA GLY A 307 7.42 -1.72 -31.61
C GLY A 307 7.67 -2.09 -33.07
N SER A 308 8.81 -1.72 -33.67
CA SER A 308 9.13 -2.11 -35.05
C SER A 308 9.32 -3.63 -35.25
N LEU A 309 9.55 -4.39 -34.17
CA LEU A 309 9.78 -5.83 -34.18
C LEU A 309 8.49 -6.64 -34.31
N ALA A 310 8.61 -7.91 -34.73
CA ALA A 310 7.46 -8.82 -34.80
C ALA A 310 7.01 -9.25 -33.39
N ALA A 311 5.69 -9.27 -33.15
CA ALA A 311 5.13 -9.56 -31.82
C ALA A 311 5.57 -10.93 -31.26
N SER A 312 5.68 -11.96 -32.11
CA SER A 312 6.13 -13.30 -31.71
C SER A 312 7.58 -13.38 -31.20
N GLN A 313 8.34 -12.29 -31.33
CA GLN A 313 9.76 -12.23 -30.93
C GLN A 313 9.98 -11.40 -29.66
N LEU A 314 8.92 -10.83 -29.07
CA LEU A 314 9.05 -9.95 -27.92
C LEU A 314 9.16 -10.74 -26.61
N SER A 315 10.24 -10.47 -25.87
CA SER A 315 10.41 -10.95 -24.50
C SER A 315 9.47 -10.25 -23.51
N ALA A 316 9.27 -10.85 -22.33
CA ALA A 316 8.53 -10.24 -21.21
C ALA A 316 9.03 -8.81 -20.90
N ARG A 317 10.35 -8.62 -20.85
CA ARG A 317 10.98 -7.31 -20.63
C ARG A 317 10.59 -6.30 -21.71
N GLN A 318 10.60 -6.68 -22.98
CA GLN A 318 10.20 -5.81 -24.08
C GLN A 318 8.70 -5.47 -24.03
N ALA A 319 7.85 -6.41 -23.61
CA ALA A 319 6.44 -6.14 -23.35
C ALA A 319 6.26 -5.08 -22.25
N GLY A 320 7.06 -5.16 -21.17
CA GLY A 320 7.09 -4.14 -20.12
C GLY A 320 7.49 -2.76 -20.64
N LEU A 321 8.51 -2.68 -21.51
CA LEU A 321 8.94 -1.41 -22.11
C LEU A 321 7.86 -0.80 -23.01
N MET A 322 7.17 -1.63 -23.80
CA MET A 322 6.02 -1.17 -24.58
C MET A 322 4.87 -0.69 -23.69
N TYR A 323 4.60 -1.37 -22.57
CA TYR A 323 3.58 -0.94 -21.60
C TYR A 323 3.92 0.44 -21.04
N ALA A 324 5.17 0.66 -20.61
CA ALA A 324 5.65 1.96 -20.13
C ALA A 324 5.52 3.04 -21.21
N GLY A 325 5.87 2.75 -22.46
CA GLY A 325 5.73 3.72 -23.55
C GLY A 325 4.29 4.07 -23.87
N ALA A 326 3.36 3.10 -23.84
CA ALA A 326 1.94 3.34 -24.05
C ALA A 326 1.38 4.26 -22.96
N TRP A 327 1.77 4.02 -21.71
CA TRP A 327 1.37 4.90 -20.61
C TRP A 327 2.03 6.28 -20.70
N ALA A 328 3.33 6.34 -20.97
CA ALA A 328 4.07 7.59 -21.10
C ALA A 328 3.51 8.48 -22.21
N ALA A 329 3.08 7.90 -23.33
CA ALA A 329 2.36 8.63 -24.37
C ALA A 329 1.04 9.25 -23.85
N GLY A 330 0.29 8.53 -23.01
CA GLY A 330 -0.90 9.05 -22.34
C GLY A 330 -0.60 10.26 -21.46
N GLU A 331 0.44 10.16 -20.61
CA GLU A 331 0.89 11.26 -19.75
C GLU A 331 1.38 12.48 -20.54
N LEU A 332 2.04 12.23 -21.69
CA LEU A 332 2.47 13.27 -22.64
C LEU A 332 1.32 13.86 -23.48
N ARG A 333 0.08 13.40 -23.26
CA ARG A 333 -1.12 13.80 -24.02
C ARG A 333 -1.02 13.52 -25.52
N ASP A 334 -0.38 12.40 -25.88
CA ASP A 334 -0.36 11.84 -27.23
C ASP A 334 -1.25 10.58 -27.29
N PRO A 335 -2.59 10.74 -27.41
CA PRO A 335 -3.52 9.62 -27.40
C PRO A 335 -3.34 8.71 -28.62
N ALA A 336 -2.83 9.22 -29.74
CA ALA A 336 -2.61 8.43 -30.94
C ALA A 336 -1.44 7.45 -30.75
N ALA A 337 -0.32 7.91 -30.20
CA ALA A 337 0.81 7.04 -29.87
C ALA A 337 0.44 6.04 -28.77
N ALA A 338 -0.27 6.48 -27.74
CA ALA A 338 -0.73 5.60 -26.64
C ALA A 338 -1.61 4.47 -27.18
N GLN A 339 -2.59 4.80 -28.02
CA GLN A 339 -3.49 3.83 -28.64
C GLN A 339 -2.74 2.82 -29.51
N LYS A 340 -1.83 3.30 -30.36
CA LYS A 340 -1.04 2.45 -31.26
C LYS A 340 -0.17 1.45 -30.49
N LEU A 341 0.47 1.87 -29.40
CA LEU A 341 1.28 0.98 -28.57
C LEU A 341 0.40 -0.03 -27.81
N TRP A 342 -0.75 0.41 -27.29
CA TRP A 342 -1.70 -0.45 -26.61
C TRP A 342 -2.24 -1.58 -27.51
N GLU A 343 -2.64 -1.26 -28.75
CA GLU A 343 -3.12 -2.26 -29.73
C GLU A 343 -2.04 -3.29 -30.08
N ARG A 344 -0.79 -2.85 -30.20
CA ARG A 344 0.34 -3.76 -30.46
C ARG A 344 0.61 -4.69 -29.30
N LEU A 345 0.54 -4.19 -28.07
CA LEU A 345 0.62 -5.02 -26.87
C LEU A 345 -0.53 -6.02 -26.80
N GLN A 346 -1.73 -5.64 -27.23
CA GLN A 346 -2.90 -6.52 -27.18
C GLN A 346 -2.68 -7.82 -27.95
N ALA A 347 -2.07 -7.73 -29.14
CA ALA A 347 -1.71 -8.89 -29.94
C ALA A 347 -0.70 -9.81 -29.23
N LEU A 348 0.21 -9.25 -28.42
CA LEU A 348 1.22 -10.01 -27.68
C LEU A 348 0.64 -10.74 -26.47
N VAL A 349 -0.20 -10.05 -25.69
CA VAL A 349 -0.69 -10.58 -24.41
C VAL A 349 -1.89 -11.52 -24.54
N THR A 350 -2.41 -11.75 -25.74
CA THR A 350 -3.64 -12.56 -25.93
C THR A 350 -3.50 -13.99 -25.37
N ALA A 351 -2.30 -14.59 -25.43
CA ALA A 351 -2.01 -15.91 -24.85
C ALA A 351 -1.59 -15.86 -23.36
N HIS A 352 -1.56 -14.67 -22.75
CA HIS A 352 -1.02 -14.38 -21.42
C HIS A 352 -2.10 -13.69 -20.56
N PRO A 353 -3.01 -14.45 -19.92
CA PRO A 353 -4.15 -13.88 -19.18
C PRO A 353 -3.80 -12.82 -18.13
N GLN A 354 -2.72 -13.00 -17.36
CA GLN A 354 -2.27 -12.03 -16.37
C GLN A 354 -1.76 -10.76 -17.04
N ALA A 355 -0.94 -10.88 -18.09
CA ALA A 355 -0.47 -9.71 -18.85
C ALA A 355 -1.63 -8.99 -19.57
N ALA A 356 -2.59 -9.75 -20.11
CA ALA A 356 -3.81 -9.20 -20.72
C ALA A 356 -4.67 -8.45 -19.72
N TYR A 357 -4.75 -8.92 -18.48
CA TYR A 357 -5.41 -8.19 -17.40
C TYR A 357 -4.73 -6.82 -17.14
N GLN A 358 -3.40 -6.79 -17.00
CA GLN A 358 -2.67 -5.54 -16.80
C GLN A 358 -2.85 -4.56 -17.97
N LEU A 359 -2.85 -5.07 -19.20
CA LEU A 359 -3.08 -4.26 -20.38
C LEU A 359 -4.51 -3.69 -20.44
N ARG A 360 -5.53 -4.44 -19.99
CA ARG A 360 -6.91 -3.94 -19.90
C ARG A 360 -7.04 -2.81 -18.89
N LEU A 361 -6.39 -2.90 -17.73
CA LEU A 361 -6.38 -1.82 -16.74
C LEU A 361 -5.72 -0.56 -17.30
N LEU A 362 -4.56 -0.69 -17.96
CA LEU A 362 -3.92 0.44 -18.65
C LEU A 362 -4.82 1.06 -19.72
N GLY A 363 -5.48 0.23 -20.54
CA GLY A 363 -6.41 0.71 -21.55
C GLY A 363 -7.58 1.50 -20.97
N ALA A 364 -8.09 1.07 -19.80
CA ALA A 364 -9.13 1.79 -19.08
C ALA A 364 -8.61 3.13 -18.52
N GLU A 365 -7.39 3.19 -17.98
CA GLU A 365 -6.76 4.44 -17.54
C GLU A 365 -6.57 5.44 -18.69
N LEU A 366 -6.09 4.96 -19.84
CA LEU A 366 -5.95 5.78 -21.05
C LEU A 366 -7.30 6.32 -21.53
N ALA A 367 -8.34 5.48 -21.55
CA ALA A 367 -9.70 5.89 -21.92
C ALA A 367 -10.27 6.92 -20.93
N LEU A 368 -10.12 6.70 -19.61
CA LEU A 368 -10.53 7.64 -18.57
C LEU A 368 -9.82 8.99 -18.68
N SER A 369 -8.52 8.99 -19.01
CA SER A 369 -7.74 10.21 -19.21
C SER A 369 -8.18 10.99 -20.45
N ALA A 370 -8.72 10.29 -21.45
CA ALA A 370 -9.38 10.89 -22.62
C ALA A 370 -10.85 11.28 -22.36
N GLY A 371 -11.40 11.04 -21.17
CA GLY A 371 -12.81 11.30 -20.84
C GLY A 371 -13.79 10.26 -21.38
N ASP A 372 -13.32 9.14 -21.94
CA ASP A 372 -14.14 8.08 -22.52
C ASP A 372 -14.48 7.00 -21.48
N GLY A 373 -15.44 7.32 -20.61
CA GLY A 373 -15.94 6.39 -19.59
C GLY A 373 -16.57 5.12 -20.18
N SER A 374 -17.25 5.23 -21.32
CA SER A 374 -17.89 4.10 -22.00
C SER A 374 -16.87 3.05 -22.46
N ARG A 375 -15.77 3.50 -23.08
CA ARG A 375 -14.68 2.61 -23.49
C ARG A 375 -13.96 2.01 -22.29
N ALA A 376 -13.73 2.78 -21.23
CA ALA A 376 -13.14 2.27 -20.00
C ALA A 376 -13.99 1.14 -19.40
N LEU A 377 -15.31 1.32 -19.30
CA LEU A 377 -16.23 0.27 -18.84
C LEU A 377 -16.19 -0.97 -19.75
N ALA A 378 -16.15 -0.79 -21.06
CA ALA A 378 -16.10 -1.90 -22.01
C ALA A 378 -14.83 -2.79 -21.84
N LEU A 379 -13.70 -2.19 -21.45
CA LEU A 379 -12.44 -2.89 -21.17
C LEU A 379 -12.44 -3.59 -19.80
N LEU A 380 -13.06 -2.98 -18.80
CA LEU A 380 -13.14 -3.50 -17.42
C LEU A 380 -14.21 -4.58 -17.27
N GLU A 381 -15.31 -4.51 -18.03
CA GLU A 381 -16.43 -5.45 -18.02
C GLU A 381 -16.53 -6.19 -19.37
N PRO A 382 -15.65 -7.17 -19.66
CA PRO A 382 -15.73 -7.94 -20.89
C PRO A 382 -17.10 -8.67 -20.97
N PRO A 383 -17.62 -8.96 -22.18
CA PRO A 383 -19.00 -9.43 -22.39
C PRO A 383 -19.44 -10.63 -21.54
N ALA A 384 -18.52 -11.54 -21.21
CA ALA A 384 -18.79 -12.69 -20.34
C ALA A 384 -19.16 -12.33 -18.89
N SER A 385 -18.90 -11.08 -18.46
CA SER A 385 -19.14 -10.55 -17.12
C SER A 385 -20.25 -9.48 -17.08
N ARG A 386 -20.99 -9.29 -18.18
CA ARG A 386 -22.01 -8.23 -18.34
C ARG A 386 -23.42 -8.62 -17.90
N SER A 387 -23.68 -9.88 -17.55
CA SER A 387 -24.90 -10.16 -16.77
C SER A 387 -24.74 -9.41 -15.45
N ALA A 388 -25.73 -8.63 -15.05
CA ALA A 388 -25.69 -7.77 -13.87
C ALA A 388 -25.02 -8.51 -12.71
N ALA A 389 -23.72 -8.22 -12.50
CA ALA A 389 -22.92 -8.98 -11.57
C ALA A 389 -23.63 -8.91 -10.22
N PRO A 390 -24.06 -10.04 -9.63
CA PRO A 390 -24.66 -10.06 -8.30
C PRO A 390 -23.84 -9.19 -7.35
N ILE A 391 -24.49 -8.55 -6.39
CA ILE A 391 -23.81 -7.68 -5.41
C ILE A 391 -22.55 -8.35 -4.80
N GLY A 392 -22.57 -9.68 -4.64
CA GLY A 392 -21.43 -10.46 -4.13
C GLY A 392 -20.20 -10.56 -5.06
N ASP A 393 -20.35 -10.32 -6.37
CA ASP A 393 -19.24 -10.33 -7.33
C ASP A 393 -18.49 -8.99 -7.35
N LEU A 394 -19.15 -7.89 -6.96
CA LEU A 394 -18.52 -6.57 -6.85
C LEU A 394 -17.53 -6.48 -5.68
N ALA A 395 -17.79 -7.21 -4.59
CA ALA A 395 -16.88 -7.24 -3.43
C ALA A 395 -15.60 -8.05 -3.68
N LYS A 396 -15.64 -8.99 -4.64
CA LYS A 396 -14.54 -9.88 -5.02
C LYS A 396 -13.67 -9.34 -6.17
N MET A 397 -14.08 -8.24 -6.79
CA MET A 397 -13.32 -7.59 -7.84
C MET A 397 -11.99 -7.04 -7.27
N PRO A 398 -10.86 -7.14 -7.98
CA PRO A 398 -9.61 -6.52 -7.56
C PRO A 398 -9.77 -5.01 -7.39
N ARG A 399 -9.03 -4.40 -6.45
CA ARG A 399 -9.21 -3.01 -6.05
C ARG A 399 -9.05 -2.08 -7.26
N ALA A 400 -7.99 -2.23 -8.04
CA ALA A 400 -7.73 -1.39 -9.20
C ALA A 400 -8.91 -1.36 -10.18
N GLN A 401 -9.46 -2.54 -10.49
CA GLN A 401 -10.59 -2.64 -11.39
C GLN A 401 -11.85 -1.97 -10.81
N GLN A 402 -12.12 -2.15 -9.51
CA GLN A 402 -13.25 -1.52 -8.83
C GLN A 402 -13.15 0.02 -8.85
N LEU A 403 -11.96 0.57 -8.59
CA LEU A 403 -11.74 2.02 -8.55
C LEU A 403 -11.81 2.64 -9.95
N LEU A 404 -11.19 2.01 -10.97
CA LEU A 404 -11.29 2.46 -12.35
C LEU A 404 -12.73 2.40 -12.87
N ARG A 405 -13.46 1.34 -12.51
CA ARG A 405 -14.87 1.18 -12.85
C ARG A 405 -15.74 2.26 -12.22
N ALA A 406 -15.53 2.56 -10.93
CA ALA A 406 -16.26 3.61 -10.25
C ALA A 406 -16.05 4.99 -10.90
N ARG A 407 -14.80 5.29 -11.31
CA ARG A 407 -14.49 6.51 -12.08
C ARG A 407 -15.21 6.54 -13.43
N ALA A 408 -15.19 5.42 -14.17
CA ALA A 408 -15.84 5.32 -15.47
C ALA A 408 -17.37 5.45 -15.39
N LEU A 409 -17.98 4.83 -14.37
CA LEU A 409 -19.41 4.97 -14.07
C LEU A 409 -19.77 6.42 -13.71
N THR A 410 -18.94 7.09 -12.91
CA THR A 410 -19.18 8.49 -12.51
C THR A 410 -19.15 9.44 -13.70
N LEU A 411 -18.27 9.20 -14.68
CA LEU A 411 -18.25 9.96 -15.95
C LEU A 411 -19.49 9.72 -16.82
N SER A 412 -20.25 8.65 -16.59
CA SER A 412 -21.42 8.29 -17.39
C SER A 412 -22.70 9.06 -16.99
N GLY A 413 -22.59 10.06 -16.11
CA GLY A 413 -23.71 10.88 -15.63
C GLY A 413 -24.33 10.39 -14.32
N LYS A 414 -25.45 11.01 -13.91
CA LYS A 414 -26.04 10.83 -12.56
C LYS A 414 -26.38 9.38 -12.21
N GLU A 415 -26.95 8.63 -13.15
CA GLU A 415 -27.30 7.21 -12.93
C GLU A 415 -26.05 6.34 -12.76
N GLY A 416 -25.01 6.60 -13.57
CA GLY A 416 -23.72 5.93 -13.44
C GLY A 416 -23.06 6.26 -12.10
N ALA A 417 -23.06 7.54 -11.70
CA ALA A 417 -22.55 7.97 -10.40
C ALA A 417 -23.30 7.32 -9.22
N ALA A 418 -24.62 7.11 -9.32
CA ALA A 418 -25.38 6.38 -8.31
C ALA A 418 -24.93 4.91 -8.19
N ARG A 419 -24.69 4.24 -9.33
CA ARG A 419 -24.15 2.86 -9.36
C ARG A 419 -22.73 2.80 -8.79
N ALA A 420 -21.89 3.79 -9.09
CA ALA A 420 -20.54 3.90 -8.53
C ALA A 420 -20.59 4.05 -7.00
N ALA A 421 -21.41 4.98 -6.51
CA ALA A 421 -21.57 5.21 -5.07
C ALA A 421 -22.04 3.97 -4.32
N GLN A 422 -23.04 3.25 -4.84
CA GLN A 422 -23.51 1.99 -4.24
C GLN A 422 -22.39 0.95 -4.16
N ALA A 423 -21.64 0.74 -5.25
CA ALA A 423 -20.57 -0.24 -5.30
C ALA A 423 -19.40 0.12 -4.36
N LEU A 424 -19.07 1.41 -4.24
CA LEU A 424 -18.05 1.91 -3.32
C LEU A 424 -18.49 1.80 -1.86
N GLN A 425 -19.76 2.04 -1.53
CA GLN A 425 -20.27 1.85 -0.17
C GLN A 425 -20.14 0.39 0.29
N ILE A 426 -20.42 -0.57 -0.59
CA ILE A 426 -20.23 -2.01 -0.31
C ILE A 426 -18.74 -2.30 -0.09
N TRP A 427 -17.86 -1.80 -0.96
CA TRP A 427 -16.41 -1.95 -0.83
C TRP A 427 -15.89 -1.41 0.51
N LEU A 428 -16.32 -0.21 0.88
CA LEU A 428 -15.87 0.52 2.07
C LEU A 428 -16.43 -0.06 3.37
N ALA A 429 -17.52 -0.83 3.32
CA ALA A 429 -18.03 -1.55 4.49
C ALA A 429 -17.03 -2.61 4.99
N GLU A 430 -16.31 -3.27 4.07
CA GLU A 430 -15.28 -4.26 4.38
C GLU A 430 -13.88 -3.63 4.47
N ARG A 431 -13.64 -2.53 3.73
CA ARG A 431 -12.33 -1.88 3.62
C ARG A 431 -12.40 -0.39 3.99
N PRO A 432 -12.75 -0.04 5.24
CA PRO A 432 -12.95 1.35 5.64
C PRO A 432 -11.68 2.22 5.60
N ARG A 433 -10.50 1.61 5.46
CA ARG A 433 -9.20 2.30 5.36
C ARG A 433 -8.78 2.62 3.92
N ASP A 434 -9.59 2.30 2.92
CA ASP A 434 -9.30 2.65 1.52
C ASP A 434 -9.64 4.12 1.24
N ALA A 435 -8.66 4.99 1.42
CA ALA A 435 -8.82 6.43 1.25
C ALA A 435 -9.17 6.83 -0.20
N GLN A 436 -8.65 6.12 -1.21
CA GLN A 436 -8.97 6.41 -2.62
C GLN A 436 -10.41 6.03 -2.95
N ALA A 437 -10.92 4.92 -2.40
CA ALA A 437 -12.33 4.56 -2.53
C ALA A 437 -13.26 5.59 -1.87
N TRP A 438 -12.91 6.12 -0.69
CA TRP A 438 -13.65 7.22 -0.06
C TRP A 438 -13.67 8.48 -0.92
N GLN A 439 -12.53 8.83 -1.54
CA GLN A 439 -12.46 9.98 -2.43
C GLN A 439 -13.35 9.80 -3.67
N LEU A 440 -13.31 8.63 -4.30
CA LEU A 440 -14.19 8.33 -5.44
C LEU A 440 -15.67 8.30 -5.05
N LEU A 441 -15.98 7.91 -3.80
CA LEU A 441 -17.35 7.97 -3.29
C LEU A 441 -17.79 9.43 -3.14
N SER A 442 -16.90 10.31 -2.68
CA SER A 442 -17.17 11.75 -2.67
C SER A 442 -17.50 12.27 -4.06
N ASP A 443 -16.65 11.96 -5.05
CA ASP A 443 -16.82 12.40 -6.43
C ASP A 443 -18.15 11.90 -7.02
N ALA A 444 -18.50 10.63 -6.78
CA ALA A 444 -19.75 10.03 -7.21
C ALA A 444 -20.99 10.66 -6.52
N CYS A 445 -20.91 10.99 -5.23
CA CYS A 445 -21.97 11.71 -4.52
C CYS A 445 -22.11 13.16 -5.03
N ALA A 446 -20.99 13.83 -5.28
CA ALA A 446 -20.97 15.19 -5.83
C ALA A 446 -21.61 15.24 -7.22
N ALA A 447 -21.30 14.27 -8.09
CA ALA A 447 -21.91 14.13 -9.42
C ALA A 447 -23.43 13.91 -9.36
N GLN A 448 -23.94 13.32 -8.28
CA GLN A 448 -25.38 13.18 -8.02
C GLN A 448 -26.03 14.45 -7.43
N GLY A 449 -25.23 15.44 -7.00
CA GLY A 449 -25.70 16.62 -6.26
C GLY A 449 -25.91 16.36 -4.76
N GLN A 450 -25.37 15.27 -4.22
CA GLN A 450 -25.46 14.90 -2.80
C GLN A 450 -24.31 15.52 -2.00
N THR A 451 -24.30 16.86 -1.87
CA THR A 451 -23.18 17.61 -1.30
C THR A 451 -22.80 17.17 0.12
N LEU A 452 -23.78 16.94 1.01
CA LEU A 452 -23.50 16.53 2.39
C LEU A 452 -22.76 15.17 2.44
N ARG A 453 -23.20 14.21 1.62
CA ARG A 453 -22.58 12.87 1.53
C ARG A 453 -21.18 12.95 0.92
N ALA A 454 -20.97 13.81 -0.06
CA ALA A 454 -19.67 14.05 -0.66
C ALA A 454 -18.67 14.58 0.38
N VAL A 455 -19.03 15.64 1.11
CA VAL A 455 -18.17 16.21 2.17
C VAL A 455 -17.92 15.21 3.30
N ARG A 456 -18.90 14.37 3.66
CA ARG A 456 -18.68 13.28 4.62
C ARG A 456 -17.66 12.27 4.10
N ALA A 457 -17.77 11.84 2.84
CA ALA A 457 -16.84 10.88 2.24
C ALA A 457 -15.41 11.46 2.17
N GLU A 458 -15.25 12.76 1.89
CA GLU A 458 -13.94 13.43 2.01
C GLU A 458 -13.37 13.37 3.43
N ALA A 459 -14.21 13.60 4.44
CA ALA A 459 -13.79 13.52 5.84
C ALA A 459 -13.28 12.10 6.20
N GLU A 460 -13.98 11.06 5.74
CA GLU A 460 -13.56 9.67 5.92
C GLU A 460 -12.27 9.35 5.15
N ALA A 461 -12.05 9.94 3.97
CA ALA A 461 -10.80 9.77 3.22
C ALA A 461 -9.57 10.28 4.01
N TYR A 462 -9.70 11.42 4.70
CA TYR A 462 -8.66 11.92 5.61
C TYR A 462 -8.49 11.03 6.84
N ALA A 463 -9.60 10.58 7.43
CA ALA A 463 -9.56 9.69 8.59
C ALA A 463 -8.90 8.33 8.26
N ALA A 464 -9.13 7.80 7.06
CA ALA A 464 -8.49 6.58 6.55
C ALA A 464 -6.96 6.71 6.43
N ARG A 465 -6.45 7.93 6.24
CA ARG A 465 -5.02 8.28 6.25
C ARG A 465 -4.50 8.75 7.61
N LEU A 466 -5.28 8.55 8.68
CA LEU A 466 -4.95 8.95 10.04
C LEU A 466 -4.77 10.48 10.22
N ASP A 467 -5.20 11.29 9.25
CA ASP A 467 -5.20 12.76 9.32
C ASP A 467 -6.50 13.26 9.97
N TYR A 468 -6.64 12.98 11.27
CA TYR A 468 -7.85 13.33 12.01
C TYR A 468 -8.07 14.84 12.13
N ALA A 469 -7.02 15.65 12.01
CA ALA A 469 -7.15 17.11 11.98
C ALA A 469 -7.88 17.55 10.71
N ALA A 470 -7.43 17.09 9.54
CA ALA A 470 -8.11 17.40 8.27
C ALA A 470 -9.52 16.79 8.21
N ALA A 471 -9.70 15.57 8.73
CA ALA A 471 -11.01 14.93 8.83
C ALA A 471 -11.99 15.76 9.67
N ARG A 472 -11.57 16.24 10.85
CA ARG A 472 -12.39 17.11 11.71
C ARG A 472 -12.81 18.37 10.99
N ASP A 473 -11.91 19.01 10.26
CA ASP A 473 -12.21 20.24 9.53
C ASP A 473 -13.28 19.99 8.43
N ARG A 474 -13.25 18.82 7.78
CA ARG A 474 -14.30 18.40 6.82
C ARG A 474 -15.62 18.05 7.50
N TYR A 475 -15.61 17.39 8.65
CA TYR A 475 -16.85 17.18 9.42
C TYR A 475 -17.46 18.50 9.91
N ALA A 476 -16.64 19.48 10.31
CA ALA A 476 -17.13 20.81 10.66
C ALA A 476 -17.80 21.51 9.47
N ALA A 477 -17.26 21.35 8.26
CA ALA A 477 -17.90 21.83 7.03
C ALA A 477 -19.23 21.10 6.76
N ALA A 478 -19.30 19.78 6.94
CA ALA A 478 -20.54 19.01 6.82
C ALA A 478 -21.61 19.47 7.84
N GLN A 479 -21.22 19.74 9.08
CA GLN A 479 -22.11 20.30 10.10
C GLN A 479 -22.61 21.70 9.75
N ASP A 480 -21.78 22.52 9.11
CA ASP A 480 -22.20 23.83 8.63
C ASP A 480 -23.21 23.74 7.49
N LEU A 481 -23.03 22.80 6.56
CA LEU A 481 -24.02 22.49 5.52
C LEU A 481 -25.36 22.06 6.12
N ILE A 482 -25.35 21.22 7.17
CA ILE A 482 -26.55 20.81 7.89
C ILE A 482 -27.27 22.03 8.49
N ARG A 483 -26.54 22.92 9.19
CA ARG A 483 -27.11 24.15 9.78
C ARG A 483 -27.71 25.09 8.74
N ARG A 484 -27.13 25.15 7.54
CA ARG A 484 -27.63 25.97 6.41
C ARG A 484 -28.80 25.31 5.64
N GLY A 485 -29.28 24.14 6.07
CA GLY A 485 -30.40 23.44 5.45
C GLY A 485 -30.03 22.59 4.23
N ALA A 486 -28.74 22.43 3.91
CA ALA A 486 -28.28 21.61 2.78
C ALA A 486 -28.48 20.10 3.01
N ALA A 487 -28.81 19.69 4.24
CA ALA A 487 -29.24 18.32 4.54
C ALA A 487 -30.62 17.98 3.97
N GLY A 488 -31.47 18.98 3.65
CA GLY A 488 -32.86 18.75 3.29
C GLY A 488 -33.56 17.87 4.33
N ASN A 489 -34.05 16.70 3.90
CA ASN A 489 -34.68 15.67 4.75
C ASN A 489 -33.73 14.50 5.12
N ASP A 490 -32.44 14.55 4.80
CA ASP A 490 -31.49 13.45 5.08
C ASP A 490 -31.00 13.47 6.53
N HIS A 491 -31.92 13.25 7.47
CA HIS A 491 -31.64 13.20 8.91
C HIS A 491 -30.69 12.05 9.30
N ILE A 492 -30.64 11.00 8.48
CA ILE A 492 -29.74 9.86 8.70
C ILE A 492 -28.30 10.31 8.46
N GLU A 493 -28.00 10.94 7.33
CA GLU A 493 -26.65 11.44 7.06
C GLU A 493 -26.21 12.50 8.06
N ALA A 494 -27.12 13.40 8.47
CA ALA A 494 -26.80 14.37 9.52
C ALA A 494 -26.39 13.69 10.84
N SER A 495 -27.10 12.62 11.23
CA SER A 495 -26.78 11.85 12.44
C SER A 495 -25.45 11.11 12.32
N ILE A 496 -25.12 10.57 11.13
CA ILE A 496 -23.84 9.93 10.85
C ILE A 496 -22.69 10.94 10.96
N VAL A 497 -22.85 12.12 10.37
CA VAL A 497 -21.86 13.21 10.45
C VAL A 497 -21.57 13.58 11.89
N ASP A 498 -22.59 13.77 12.73
CA ASP A 498 -22.40 14.11 14.13
C ASP A 498 -21.74 13.00 14.95
N ALA A 499 -22.12 11.74 14.71
CA ALA A 499 -21.53 10.60 15.39
C ALA A 499 -20.04 10.43 15.01
N ARG A 500 -19.72 10.49 13.72
CA ARG A 500 -18.35 10.34 13.22
C ARG A 500 -17.47 11.52 13.61
N SER A 501 -17.99 12.75 13.59
CA SER A 501 -17.28 13.94 14.07
C SER A 501 -16.78 13.76 15.51
N LYS A 502 -17.65 13.29 16.42
CA LYS A 502 -17.28 12.99 17.82
C LYS A 502 -16.21 11.88 17.94
N GLN A 503 -16.27 10.87 17.08
CA GLN A 503 -15.28 9.79 17.06
C GLN A 503 -13.92 10.31 16.58
N VAL A 504 -13.89 11.11 15.52
CA VAL A 504 -12.67 11.76 15.04
C VAL A 504 -12.09 12.72 16.07
N ASP A 505 -12.91 13.47 16.80
CA ASP A 505 -12.45 14.32 17.91
C ASP A 505 -11.85 13.51 19.07
N ALA A 506 -12.34 12.30 19.33
CA ALA A 506 -11.75 11.41 20.33
C ALA A 506 -10.36 10.93 19.86
N LEU A 507 -10.26 10.46 18.62
CA LEU A 507 -9.00 10.00 18.01
C LEU A 507 -7.96 11.12 17.91
N LEU A 508 -8.38 12.34 17.55
CA LEU A 508 -7.50 13.50 17.51
C LEU A 508 -6.99 13.86 18.91
N ARG A 509 -7.84 13.79 19.95
CA ARG A 509 -7.41 14.02 21.33
C ARG A 509 -6.43 12.97 21.82
N GLU A 510 -6.61 11.71 21.43
CA GLU A 510 -5.65 10.63 21.70
C GLU A 510 -4.30 10.94 21.03
N GLN A 511 -4.29 11.25 19.73
CA GLN A 511 -3.09 11.65 19.00
C GLN A 511 -2.35 12.85 19.62
N MET A 512 -3.09 13.80 20.19
CA MET A 512 -2.50 14.98 20.85
C MET A 512 -1.91 14.69 22.23
N ARG A 513 -2.36 13.63 22.92
CA ARG A 513 -1.79 13.19 24.21
C ARG A 513 -0.50 12.40 24.04
N GLU A 514 -0.26 11.86 22.84
CA GLU A 514 0.93 11.10 22.48
C GLU A 514 2.10 11.97 21.97
N ARG A 515 1.87 13.28 21.80
CA ARG A 515 2.91 14.28 21.52
C ARG A 515 3.53 14.76 22.82
#